data_AF-A0A3D5MXK7-F1
#
_entry.id   AF-A0A3D5MXK7-F1
#
_cell.length_a   1.000
_cell.length_b   1.000
_cell.length_c   1.000
_cell.angle_alpha   90.00
_cell.angle_beta   90.00
_cell.angle_gamma   90.00
#
_symmetry.space_group_name_H-M   'P 1'
#
loop_
_entity.id
_entity.type
_entity.pdbx_description
1 polymer ?
#
loop_
_entity_poly.entity_id
_entity_poly.type
_entity_poly.pdbx_seq_one_letter_code
_entity_poly.pdbx_strand_id
1 'polypeptide(L)'
;MNELFKIAILTEIFRMEPFFSRSLLYKKSVIERVKKRTDEEKLKDINEILNKYGFLFDVKQDIVYASMYPPQRKIGYCSFYDGLAPSLNMRIHCEPIYFQYDNRRWLIELWKGQYGITTGAEVGVYTTDKDDVNIPGIFSGPFYDCISDNELLQMQFTLKKDGKEIIERKEKHWWLAGFDVGTFSWPEQLSLDVQITFPYIDMEKAFIEGLYHAGYRSNDIIVRGRTVEVFFTNPKTKQPDRYSEINLLLIQKMNRLYCDLFNFITRDFTRTIDKIDFLRMYIPILLGIIINSKINYNRNEIWTNFMNACRVTEQYQC
;
A
#
# COMPACT_ATOMS: atom_id res chain seq x y z
N MET A 1 1.42 -21.76 7.50
CA MET A 1 1.66 -21.70 6.05
C MET A 1 3.13 -21.96 5.79
N ASN A 2 3.47 -22.93 4.97
CA ASN A 2 3.65 -24.32 5.39
C ASN A 2 5.12 -24.64 5.07
N GLU A 3 5.83 -25.44 5.86
CA GLU A 3 7.25 -25.80 5.59
C GLU A 3 7.47 -26.34 4.16
N LEU A 4 6.42 -26.89 3.55
CA LEU A 4 6.33 -27.25 2.14
C LEU A 4 6.66 -26.11 1.15
N PHE A 5 6.42 -24.85 1.49
CA PHE A 5 6.72 -23.69 0.62
C PHE A 5 8.21 -23.28 0.68
N LYS A 6 8.82 -23.38 1.88
CA LYS A 6 10.27 -23.22 2.03
C LYS A 6 11.01 -24.36 1.35
N ILE A 7 10.50 -25.58 1.51
CA ILE A 7 11.00 -26.76 0.81
C ILE A 7 10.83 -26.56 -0.69
N ALA A 8 9.68 -26.14 -1.23
CA ALA A 8 9.52 -25.92 -2.67
C ALA A 8 10.50 -24.88 -3.23
N ILE A 9 10.71 -23.75 -2.54
CA ILE A 9 11.70 -22.73 -2.95
C ILE A 9 13.12 -23.29 -2.87
N LEU A 10 13.49 -23.97 -1.78
CA LEU A 10 14.80 -24.59 -1.62
C LEU A 10 15.04 -25.72 -2.62
N THR A 11 14.02 -26.52 -2.94
CA THR A 11 14.12 -27.66 -3.87
C THR A 11 14.23 -27.18 -5.32
N GLU A 12 13.57 -26.07 -5.68
CA GLU A 12 13.76 -25.45 -6.99
C GLU A 12 15.10 -24.69 -7.10
N ILE A 13 15.58 -24.10 -6.01
CA ILE A 13 16.93 -23.51 -5.95
C ILE A 13 18.01 -24.60 -6.09
N PHE A 14 17.82 -25.78 -5.48
CA PHE A 14 18.78 -26.90 -5.54
C PHE A 14 18.69 -27.75 -6.81
N ARG A 15 17.54 -27.79 -7.52
CA ARG A 15 17.42 -28.49 -8.81
C ARG A 15 18.20 -27.84 -9.96
N MET A 16 18.77 -26.65 -9.73
CA MET A 16 19.53 -25.86 -10.70
C MET A 16 21.05 -26.10 -10.66
N GLU A 17 21.55 -27.18 -10.04
CA GLU A 17 23.01 -27.43 -9.95
C GLU A 17 23.72 -27.68 -11.30
N PRO A 18 23.16 -28.36 -12.32
CA PRO A 18 23.80 -28.43 -13.64
C PRO A 18 23.60 -27.14 -14.46
N PHE A 19 22.85 -26.17 -13.92
CA PHE A 19 22.45 -24.94 -14.61
C PHE A 19 23.33 -23.74 -14.27
N PHE A 20 24.29 -23.77 -13.34
CA PHE A 20 24.99 -22.55 -12.92
C PHE A 20 25.69 -21.78 -14.07
N SER A 21 26.34 -22.46 -15.02
CA SER A 21 26.95 -21.82 -16.19
C SER A 21 25.91 -21.36 -17.24
N ARG A 22 24.86 -22.16 -17.47
CA ARG A 22 23.71 -21.77 -18.32
C ARG A 22 22.89 -20.62 -17.70
N SER A 23 22.80 -20.57 -16.38
CA SER A 23 22.13 -19.55 -15.56
C SER A 23 22.88 -18.23 -15.62
N LEU A 24 24.21 -18.25 -15.53
CA LEU A 24 25.04 -17.05 -15.71
C LEU A 24 24.98 -16.51 -17.14
N LEU A 25 25.05 -17.37 -18.17
CA LEU A 25 24.91 -16.96 -19.57
C LEU A 25 23.50 -16.43 -19.86
N TYR A 26 22.47 -17.10 -19.32
CA TYR A 26 21.09 -16.65 -19.41
C TYR A 26 20.89 -15.29 -18.71
N LYS A 27 21.43 -15.12 -17.49
CA LYS A 27 21.42 -13.86 -16.76
C LYS A 27 22.04 -12.74 -17.59
N LYS A 28 23.25 -12.97 -18.14
CA LYS A 28 23.91 -11.99 -19.02
C LYS A 28 23.07 -11.65 -20.25
N SER A 29 22.48 -12.66 -20.91
CA SER A 29 21.57 -12.46 -22.04
C SER A 29 20.35 -11.61 -21.67
N VAL A 30 19.74 -11.86 -20.50
CA VAL A 30 18.60 -11.06 -20.01
C VAL A 30 19.03 -9.62 -19.71
N ILE A 31 20.19 -9.43 -19.08
CA ILE A 31 20.73 -8.09 -18.81
C ILE A 31 20.86 -7.29 -20.10
N GLU A 32 21.45 -7.89 -21.13
CA GLU A 32 21.61 -7.22 -22.43
C GLU A 32 20.26 -6.94 -23.13
N ARG A 33 19.24 -7.76 -22.91
CA ARG A 33 17.88 -7.48 -23.41
C ARG A 33 17.25 -6.28 -22.70
N VAL A 34 17.37 -6.18 -21.37
CA VAL A 34 16.83 -5.05 -20.59
C VAL A 34 17.49 -3.74 -20.99
N LYS A 35 18.81 -3.73 -21.19
CA LYS A 35 19.55 -2.52 -21.62
C LYS A 35 19.13 -2.01 -23.00
N LYS A 36 18.69 -2.90 -23.90
CA LYS A 36 18.25 -2.53 -25.25
C LYS A 36 16.81 -2.01 -25.31
N ARG A 37 16.03 -2.24 -24.26
CA ARG A 37 14.63 -1.81 -24.19
C ARG A 37 14.52 -0.36 -23.77
N THR A 38 13.61 0.35 -24.42
CA THR A 38 13.23 1.71 -24.08
C THR A 38 12.40 1.74 -22.79
N ASP A 39 12.34 2.90 -22.15
CA ASP A 39 11.48 3.09 -20.98
C ASP A 39 10.00 2.91 -21.32
N GLU A 40 9.58 3.28 -22.54
CA GLU A 40 8.21 3.12 -23.02
C GLU A 40 7.80 1.64 -23.12
N GLU A 41 8.67 0.79 -23.67
CA GLU A 41 8.44 -0.66 -23.74
C GLU A 41 8.39 -1.30 -22.36
N LYS A 42 9.30 -0.90 -21.46
CA LYS A 42 9.32 -1.39 -20.07
C LYS A 42 8.06 -0.97 -19.33
N LEU A 43 7.70 0.31 -19.42
CA LEU A 43 6.56 0.89 -18.75
C LEU A 43 5.25 0.23 -19.20
N LYS A 44 5.09 -0.02 -20.50
CA LYS A 44 3.93 -0.72 -21.05
C LYS A 44 3.75 -2.10 -20.41
N ASP A 45 4.79 -2.93 -20.46
CA ASP A 45 4.72 -4.31 -19.94
C ASP A 45 4.54 -4.34 -18.41
N ILE A 46 5.19 -3.43 -17.69
CA ILE A 46 5.08 -3.32 -16.24
C ILE A 46 3.69 -2.85 -15.83
N ASN A 47 3.16 -1.80 -16.47
CA ASN A 47 1.83 -1.27 -16.16
C ASN A 47 0.70 -2.22 -16.57
N GLU A 48 0.86 -3.05 -17.61
CA GLU A 48 -0.10 -4.12 -17.92
C GLU A 48 -0.31 -5.07 -16.72
N ILE A 49 0.76 -5.29 -15.96
CA ILE A 49 0.76 -6.16 -14.79
C ILE A 49 0.27 -5.40 -13.55
N LEU A 50 0.84 -4.23 -13.26
CA LEU A 50 0.51 -3.43 -12.06
C LEU A 50 -0.95 -2.95 -12.07
N ASN A 51 -1.49 -2.57 -13.23
CA ASN A 51 -2.83 -1.99 -13.31
C ASN A 51 -3.92 -3.01 -12.93
N LYS A 52 -3.66 -4.32 -13.10
CA LYS A 52 -4.56 -5.39 -12.63
C LYS A 52 -4.76 -5.37 -11.12
N TYR A 53 -3.81 -4.77 -10.39
CA TYR A 53 -3.82 -4.62 -8.94
C TYR A 53 -4.11 -3.18 -8.49
N GLY A 54 -4.43 -2.29 -9.44
CA GLY A 54 -4.71 -0.89 -9.15
C GLY A 54 -3.49 0.00 -9.00
N PHE A 55 -2.35 -0.38 -9.58
CA PHE A 55 -1.11 0.39 -9.50
C PHE A 55 -0.52 0.71 -10.88
N LEU A 56 0.34 1.71 -10.93
CA LEU A 56 1.12 2.14 -12.08
C LEU A 56 2.55 2.46 -11.64
N PHE A 57 3.48 2.53 -12.59
CA PHE A 57 4.86 2.91 -12.36
C PHE A 57 5.14 4.34 -12.87
N ASP A 58 5.85 5.14 -12.07
CA ASP A 58 6.36 6.45 -12.49
C ASP A 58 7.86 6.34 -12.78
N VAL A 59 8.23 6.52 -14.05
CA VAL A 59 9.62 6.41 -14.52
C VAL A 59 10.52 7.52 -13.99
N LYS A 60 9.97 8.73 -13.79
CA LYS A 60 10.73 9.91 -13.37
C LYS A 60 11.03 9.87 -11.87
N GLN A 61 10.05 9.46 -11.08
CA GLN A 61 10.18 9.32 -9.63
C GLN A 61 10.75 7.94 -9.23
N ASP A 62 10.74 6.96 -10.16
CA ASP A 62 11.18 5.58 -9.97
C ASP A 62 10.41 4.83 -8.86
N ILE A 63 9.10 5.10 -8.77
CA ILE A 63 8.18 4.54 -7.75
C ILE A 63 6.98 3.82 -8.38
N VAL A 64 6.34 2.94 -7.59
CA VAL A 64 5.00 2.43 -7.86
C VAL A 64 3.97 3.32 -7.17
N TYR A 65 2.80 3.54 -7.76
CA TYR A 65 1.74 4.39 -7.20
C TYR A 65 0.33 3.87 -7.53
N ALA A 66 -0.67 4.30 -6.77
CA ALA A 66 -2.06 3.90 -7.00
C ALA A 66 -2.66 4.56 -8.25
N SER A 67 -3.39 3.79 -9.06
CA SER A 67 -4.19 4.36 -10.15
C SER A 67 -5.48 4.98 -9.61
N MET A 68 -6.11 5.85 -10.41
CA MET A 68 -7.39 6.51 -10.05
C MET A 68 -8.57 5.55 -9.94
N TYR A 69 -8.59 4.52 -10.78
CA TYR A 69 -9.70 3.58 -10.91
C TYR A 69 -9.27 2.13 -10.63
N PRO A 70 -8.71 1.85 -9.45
CA PRO A 70 -8.31 0.51 -9.09
C PRO A 70 -9.58 -0.30 -8.75
N PRO A 71 -9.57 -1.64 -8.90
CA PRO A 71 -10.68 -2.50 -8.49
C PRO A 71 -11.15 -2.25 -7.05
N GLN A 72 -10.22 -1.86 -6.17
CA GLN A 72 -10.41 -1.49 -4.76
C GLN A 72 -11.44 -0.37 -4.57
N ARG A 73 -11.63 0.50 -5.56
CA ARG A 73 -12.59 1.61 -5.46
C ARG A 73 -14.04 1.14 -5.29
N LYS A 74 -14.36 -0.07 -5.77
CA LYS A 74 -15.70 -0.69 -5.64
C LYS A 74 -15.92 -1.41 -4.31
N ILE A 75 -14.84 -1.56 -3.54
CA ILE A 75 -14.80 -2.39 -2.33
C ILE A 75 -15.05 -1.54 -1.10
N GLY A 76 -14.76 -0.23 -1.11
CA GLY A 76 -14.91 0.59 0.09
C GLY A 76 -13.84 0.25 1.13
N TYR A 77 -14.11 0.64 2.38
CA TYR A 77 -13.14 0.59 3.46
C TYR A 77 -13.78 0.39 4.84
N CYS A 78 -13.13 -0.40 5.69
CA CYS A 78 -13.40 -0.45 7.13
C CYS A 78 -12.12 -0.77 7.92
N SER A 79 -12.08 -0.41 9.20
CA SER A 79 -10.90 -0.56 10.07
C SER A 79 -10.45 -2.02 10.27
N PHE A 80 -11.30 -2.99 9.91
CA PHE A 80 -10.90 -4.39 9.84
C PHE A 80 -9.74 -4.63 8.87
N TYR A 81 -9.64 -3.84 7.80
CA TYR A 81 -8.60 -3.99 6.79
C TYR A 81 -7.20 -3.68 7.33
N ASP A 82 -7.07 -2.64 8.16
CA ASP A 82 -5.81 -2.35 8.86
C ASP A 82 -5.38 -3.51 9.75
N GLY A 83 -6.33 -4.11 10.45
CA GLY A 83 -6.10 -5.29 11.28
C GLY A 83 -5.57 -6.50 10.49
N LEU A 84 -5.79 -6.53 9.18
CA LEU A 84 -5.29 -7.58 8.28
C LEU A 84 -3.97 -7.24 7.59
N ALA A 85 -3.45 -6.01 7.70
CA ALA A 85 -2.22 -5.60 7.04
C ALA A 85 -1.04 -6.57 7.31
N PRO A 86 -0.81 -7.07 8.54
CA PRO A 86 0.25 -8.04 8.80
C PRO A 86 0.08 -9.38 8.06
N SER A 87 -1.16 -9.81 7.78
CA SER A 87 -1.42 -11.03 7.00
C SER A 87 -0.89 -10.93 5.55
N LEU A 88 -0.81 -9.70 5.04
CA LEU A 88 -0.30 -9.32 3.73
C LEU A 88 1.19 -8.93 3.76
N ASN A 89 1.91 -9.29 4.84
CA ASN A 89 3.30 -8.91 5.10
C ASN A 89 3.53 -7.39 5.18
N MET A 90 2.50 -6.63 5.57
CA MET A 90 2.62 -5.19 5.78
C MET A 90 2.85 -4.91 7.26
N ARG A 91 3.85 -4.07 7.57
CA ARG A 91 4.00 -3.46 8.90
C ARG A 91 3.98 -1.96 8.68
N ILE A 92 2.85 -1.35 9.04
CA ILE A 92 2.55 0.05 8.78
C ILE A 92 2.01 0.69 10.04
N HIS A 93 2.15 2.01 10.11
CA HIS A 93 1.38 2.81 11.01
C HIS A 93 0.14 3.33 10.30
N CYS A 94 -1.01 3.20 10.95
CA CYS A 94 -2.31 3.70 10.50
C CYS A 94 -2.70 4.91 11.36
N GLU A 95 -3.24 5.96 10.74
CA GLU A 95 -3.74 7.14 11.44
C GLU A 95 -5.10 7.56 10.85
N PRO A 96 -6.20 6.96 11.33
CA PRO A 96 -7.54 7.33 10.91
C PRO A 96 -8.01 8.63 11.56
N ILE A 97 -8.42 9.59 10.74
CA ILE A 97 -8.98 10.88 11.16
C ILE A 97 -10.47 10.91 10.80
N TYR A 98 -11.30 10.74 11.82
CA TYR A 98 -12.76 10.76 11.71
C TYR A 98 -13.31 12.18 11.92
N PHE A 99 -14.23 12.59 11.06
CA PHE A 99 -14.94 13.87 11.21
C PHE A 99 -16.33 13.80 10.57
N GLN A 100 -17.19 14.77 10.89
CA GLN A 100 -18.52 14.90 10.29
C GLN A 100 -18.57 16.16 9.45
N TYR A 101 -19.09 16.03 8.23
CA TYR A 101 -19.28 17.16 7.32
C TYR A 101 -20.46 16.88 6.40
N ASP A 102 -21.32 17.90 6.21
CA ASP A 102 -22.51 17.83 5.36
C ASP A 102 -23.42 16.63 5.67
N ASN A 103 -23.67 16.41 6.97
CA ASN A 103 -24.47 15.28 7.51
C ASN A 103 -23.93 13.88 7.17
N ARG A 104 -22.66 13.78 6.75
CA ARG A 104 -22.00 12.51 6.45
C ARG A 104 -20.81 12.30 7.38
N ARG A 105 -20.47 11.04 7.61
CA ARG A 105 -19.26 10.64 8.34
C ARG A 105 -18.13 10.54 7.33
N TRP A 106 -17.04 11.20 7.61
CA TRP A 106 -15.84 11.18 6.79
C TRP A 106 -14.70 10.51 7.53
N LEU A 107 -13.84 9.87 6.75
CA LEU A 107 -12.60 9.29 7.20
C LEU A 107 -11.51 9.68 6.21
N ILE A 108 -10.51 10.40 6.70
CA ILE A 108 -9.23 10.51 6.00
C ILE A 108 -8.24 9.68 6.78
N GLU A 109 -7.61 8.71 6.13
CA GLU A 109 -6.66 7.83 6.79
C GLU A 109 -5.29 7.93 6.15
N LEU A 110 -4.28 8.06 7.02
CA LEU A 110 -2.88 8.15 6.63
C LEU A 110 -2.19 6.83 6.96
N TRP A 111 -1.43 6.30 6.01
CA TRP A 111 -0.59 5.12 6.24
C TRP A 111 0.86 5.40 5.87
N LYS A 112 1.80 4.87 6.67
CA LYS A 112 3.23 4.83 6.32
C LYS A 112 3.88 3.57 6.86
N GLY A 113 4.79 2.97 6.10
CA GLY A 113 5.53 1.80 6.58
C GLY A 113 6.17 0.94 5.51
N GLN A 114 6.22 -0.36 5.81
CA GLN A 114 6.74 -1.41 4.94
C GLN A 114 5.61 -2.26 4.40
N TYR A 115 5.55 -2.39 3.08
CA TYR A 115 4.55 -3.09 2.29
C TYR A 115 5.22 -4.25 1.54
N GLY A 116 5.61 -5.30 2.27
CA GLY A 116 6.39 -6.39 1.67
C GLY A 116 7.77 -5.94 1.23
N ILE A 117 8.02 -5.93 -0.09
CA ILE A 117 9.31 -5.49 -0.67
C ILE A 117 9.41 -3.98 -0.90
N THR A 118 8.37 -3.22 -0.57
CA THR A 118 8.35 -1.77 -0.78
C THR A 118 8.22 -1.03 0.55
N THR A 119 8.76 0.18 0.61
CA THR A 119 8.41 1.15 1.65
C THR A 119 7.55 2.23 1.01
N GLY A 120 6.56 2.75 1.73
CA GLY A 120 5.63 3.68 1.12
C GLY A 120 4.71 4.37 2.09
N ALA A 121 3.81 5.15 1.51
CA ALA A 121 2.76 5.86 2.21
C ALA A 121 1.51 6.01 1.35
N GLU A 122 0.39 6.19 2.04
CA GLU A 122 -0.92 6.30 1.44
C GLU A 122 -1.76 7.36 2.18
N VAL A 123 -2.62 8.05 1.45
CA VAL A 123 -3.63 8.96 1.98
C VAL A 123 -4.96 8.60 1.33
N GLY A 124 -5.87 8.01 2.10
CA GLY A 124 -7.19 7.58 1.65
C GLY A 124 -8.28 8.51 2.17
N VAL A 125 -9.27 8.80 1.33
CA VAL A 125 -10.42 9.64 1.65
C VAL A 125 -11.69 8.86 1.38
N TYR A 126 -12.50 8.73 2.43
CA TYR A 126 -13.69 7.92 2.44
C TYR A 126 -14.83 8.64 3.16
N THR A 127 -16.05 8.22 2.84
CA THR A 127 -17.25 8.81 3.42
C THR A 127 -18.35 7.76 3.54
N THR A 128 -19.27 7.96 4.48
CA THR A 128 -20.44 7.13 4.65
C THR A 128 -21.58 7.92 5.25
N ASP A 129 -22.76 7.68 4.72
CA ASP A 129 -24.08 8.07 5.23
C ASP A 129 -24.89 6.86 5.70
N LYS A 130 -24.29 5.67 5.64
CA LYS A 130 -24.92 4.39 6.01
C LYS A 130 -24.86 4.17 7.51
N ASP A 131 -25.75 3.33 8.02
CA ASP A 131 -25.67 2.80 9.38
C ASP A 131 -24.44 1.89 9.56
N ASP A 132 -24.09 1.64 10.82
CA ASP A 132 -22.99 0.72 11.14
C ASP A 132 -23.33 -0.72 10.74
N VAL A 133 -22.34 -1.39 10.15
CA VAL A 133 -22.44 -2.79 9.77
C VAL A 133 -22.04 -3.64 10.96
N ASN A 134 -22.85 -4.65 11.28
CA ASN A 134 -22.54 -5.62 12.32
C ASN A 134 -22.48 -7.03 11.71
N ILE A 135 -21.28 -7.60 11.67
CA ILE A 135 -20.99 -8.97 11.25
C ILE A 135 -20.50 -9.73 12.48
N PRO A 136 -21.38 -10.56 13.10
CA PRO A 136 -21.08 -11.25 14.36
C PRO A 136 -19.74 -11.99 14.34
N GLY A 137 -18.88 -11.68 15.33
CA GLY A 137 -17.57 -12.31 15.49
C GLY A 137 -16.49 -11.85 14.49
N ILE A 138 -16.81 -10.96 13.54
CA ILE A 138 -15.89 -10.50 12.50
C ILE A 138 -15.62 -9.01 12.61
N PHE A 139 -16.67 -8.17 12.56
CA PHE A 139 -16.55 -6.72 12.54
C PHE A 139 -17.85 -6.06 13.00
N SER A 140 -17.76 -4.99 13.78
CA SER A 140 -18.90 -4.12 14.08
C SER A 140 -18.41 -2.68 14.04
N GLY A 141 -19.06 -1.85 13.22
CA GLY A 141 -18.72 -0.44 13.06
C GLY A 141 -19.04 0.13 11.68
N PRO A 142 -18.58 1.36 11.39
CA PRO A 142 -18.86 2.03 10.13
C PRO A 142 -18.17 1.34 8.95
N PHE A 143 -18.87 1.30 7.83
CA PHE A 143 -18.32 0.95 6.53
C PHE A 143 -18.32 2.17 5.63
N TYR A 144 -17.17 2.50 5.06
CA TYR A 144 -16.96 3.70 4.26
C TYR A 144 -16.87 3.37 2.77
N ASP A 145 -17.48 4.22 1.95
CA ASP A 145 -17.31 4.19 0.51
C ASP A 145 -16.15 5.10 0.09
N CYS A 146 -15.52 4.76 -1.03
CA CYS A 146 -14.55 5.64 -1.68
C CYS A 146 -15.29 6.88 -2.22
N ILE A 147 -14.70 8.06 -2.06
CA ILE A 147 -15.33 9.29 -2.56
C ILE A 147 -15.47 9.30 -4.09
N SER A 148 -16.47 10.02 -4.57
CA SER A 148 -16.79 10.17 -5.99
C SER A 148 -15.79 11.08 -6.73
N ASP A 149 -15.81 11.07 -8.08
CA ASP A 149 -14.90 11.88 -8.91
C ASP A 149 -15.09 13.40 -8.71
N ASN A 150 -16.32 13.84 -8.38
CA ASN A 150 -16.62 15.24 -8.06
C ASN A 150 -16.17 15.65 -6.65
N GLU A 151 -15.89 14.69 -5.76
CA GLU A 151 -15.49 14.94 -4.38
C GLU A 151 -13.98 14.81 -4.15
N LEU A 152 -13.20 14.39 -5.17
CA LEU A 152 -11.75 14.20 -5.05
C LEU A 152 -11.06 15.42 -4.43
N LEU A 153 -10.14 15.17 -3.50
CA LEU A 153 -9.39 16.22 -2.82
C LEU A 153 -8.04 16.42 -3.48
N GLN A 154 -7.58 17.67 -3.55
CA GLN A 154 -6.20 17.94 -3.91
C GLN A 154 -5.31 17.59 -2.73
N MET A 155 -4.48 16.58 -2.91
CA MET A 155 -3.58 16.06 -1.88
C MET A 155 -2.13 16.15 -2.34
N GLN A 156 -1.23 16.27 -1.38
CA GLN A 156 0.20 16.11 -1.56
C GLN A 156 0.74 15.39 -0.34
N PHE A 157 1.72 14.50 -0.51
CA PHE A 157 2.50 14.01 0.61
C PHE A 157 3.98 13.94 0.27
N THR A 158 4.81 14.06 1.29
CA THR A 158 6.24 13.78 1.25
C THR A 158 6.58 12.73 2.30
N LEU A 159 7.04 11.56 1.85
CA LEU A 159 7.54 10.50 2.73
C LEU A 159 9.04 10.67 2.91
N LYS A 160 9.46 10.72 4.16
CA LYS A 160 10.86 10.82 4.58
C LYS A 160 11.26 9.57 5.32
N LYS A 161 12.48 9.11 5.10
CA LYS A 161 13.13 8.03 5.85
C LYS A 161 14.38 8.58 6.51
N ASP A 162 14.44 8.46 7.84
CA ASP A 162 15.54 9.02 8.66
C ASP A 162 15.80 10.50 8.33
N GLY A 163 14.74 11.28 8.09
CA GLY A 163 14.78 12.70 7.74
C GLY A 163 15.05 13.02 6.25
N LYS A 164 15.40 12.03 5.43
CA LYS A 164 15.64 12.22 3.99
C LYS A 164 14.38 11.91 3.18
N GLU A 165 14.00 12.80 2.27
CA GLU A 165 12.89 12.58 1.34
C GLU A 165 13.17 11.40 0.40
N ILE A 166 12.20 10.50 0.30
CA ILE A 166 12.27 9.31 -0.57
C ILE A 166 11.12 9.24 -1.57
N ILE A 167 9.95 9.82 -1.26
CA ILE A 167 8.78 9.86 -2.15
C ILE A 167 8.08 11.20 -1.99
N GLU A 168 7.72 11.83 -3.09
CA GLU A 168 6.81 12.96 -3.13
C GLU A 168 5.67 12.66 -4.11
N ARG A 169 4.42 12.91 -3.70
CA ARG A 169 3.24 12.72 -4.53
C ARG A 169 2.34 13.93 -4.42
N LYS A 170 1.77 14.38 -5.54
CA LYS A 170 0.79 15.48 -5.58
C LYS A 170 -0.23 15.25 -6.66
N GLU A 171 -1.49 15.12 -6.28
CA GLU A 171 -2.56 14.85 -7.24
C GLU A 171 -3.94 15.14 -6.62
N LYS A 172 -4.93 15.40 -7.46
CA LYS A 172 -6.33 15.38 -7.04
C LYS A 172 -6.81 13.93 -7.08
N HIS A 173 -7.06 13.33 -5.91
CA HIS A 173 -7.29 11.89 -5.80
C HIS A 173 -8.21 11.55 -4.63
N TRP A 174 -8.61 10.28 -4.53
CA TRP A 174 -9.30 9.72 -3.35
C TRP A 174 -8.37 8.84 -2.52
N TRP A 175 -7.45 8.15 -3.20
CA TRP A 175 -6.40 7.31 -2.60
C TRP A 175 -5.01 7.63 -3.19
N LEU A 176 -4.32 8.62 -2.61
CA LEU A 176 -3.00 9.02 -3.08
C LEU A 176 -1.95 8.11 -2.43
N ALA A 177 -1.26 7.29 -3.22
CA ALA A 177 -0.29 6.31 -2.71
C ALA A 177 1.02 6.32 -3.52
N GLY A 178 2.13 5.97 -2.85
CA GLY A 178 3.44 5.86 -3.48
C GLY A 178 4.35 4.90 -2.72
N PHE A 179 5.12 4.10 -3.46
CA PHE A 179 5.94 3.01 -2.95
C PHE A 179 7.30 2.95 -3.64
N ASP A 180 8.36 3.03 -2.84
CA ASP A 180 9.75 2.81 -3.25
C ASP A 180 10.09 1.32 -3.12
N VAL A 181 10.58 0.72 -4.20
CA VAL A 181 10.73 -0.75 -4.33
C VAL A 181 12.14 -1.19 -3.98
N GLY A 182 12.24 -2.18 -3.09
CA GLY A 182 13.52 -2.73 -2.63
C GLY A 182 14.14 -1.95 -1.49
N THR A 183 13.51 -0.87 -1.02
CA THR A 183 13.92 -0.15 0.18
C THR A 183 13.22 -0.72 1.40
N PHE A 184 14.03 -1.11 2.39
CA PHE A 184 13.54 -1.56 3.68
C PHE A 184 13.48 -0.39 4.68
N SER A 185 12.37 -0.31 5.41
CA SER A 185 12.15 0.64 6.50
C SER A 185 11.48 -0.02 7.69
N TRP A 186 11.82 0.45 8.89
CA TRP A 186 10.92 0.35 10.03
C TRP A 186 9.94 1.54 10.01
N PRO A 187 8.65 1.36 10.36
CA PRO A 187 7.67 2.47 10.37
C PRO A 187 8.10 3.68 11.22
N GLU A 188 8.88 3.44 12.26
CA GLU A 188 9.44 4.41 13.20
C GLU A 188 10.56 5.26 12.58
N GLN A 189 11.18 4.79 11.50
CA GLN A 189 12.16 5.55 10.71
C GLN A 189 11.52 6.50 9.72
N LEU A 190 10.21 6.36 9.50
CA LEU A 190 9.49 7.13 8.51
C LEU A 190 8.81 8.35 9.14
N SER A 191 8.74 9.45 8.42
CA SER A 191 7.79 10.54 8.70
C SER A 191 7.06 10.90 7.43
N LEU A 192 5.80 11.29 7.56
CA LEU A 192 4.93 11.62 6.43
C LEU A 192 4.37 13.02 6.63
N ASP A 193 4.70 13.93 5.73
CA ASP A 193 4.14 15.28 5.71
C ASP A 193 3.02 15.29 4.68
N VAL A 194 1.78 15.53 5.10
CA VAL A 194 0.59 15.46 4.23
C VAL A 194 -0.07 16.82 4.12
N GLN A 195 -0.35 17.27 2.92
CA GLN A 195 -1.12 18.48 2.64
C GLN A 195 -2.43 18.13 1.94
N ILE A 196 -3.55 18.62 2.45
CA ILE A 196 -4.88 18.38 1.90
C ILE A 196 -5.56 19.72 1.72
N THR A 197 -6.03 20.01 0.50
CA THR A 197 -6.80 21.21 0.20
C THR A 197 -8.28 20.88 0.09
N PHE A 198 -9.08 21.46 0.98
CA PHE A 198 -10.51 21.21 1.07
C PHE A 198 -11.31 22.16 0.16
N PRO A 199 -12.45 21.71 -0.39
CA PRO A 199 -13.29 22.53 -1.26
C PRO A 199 -13.95 23.69 -0.49
N TYR A 200 -14.28 23.48 0.78
CA TYR A 200 -14.97 24.46 1.63
C TYR A 200 -14.27 24.62 2.98
N ILE A 201 -14.34 25.82 3.54
CA ILE A 201 -13.74 26.13 4.84
C ILE A 201 -14.40 25.33 5.98
N ASP A 202 -15.68 25.00 5.86
CA ASP A 202 -16.37 24.24 6.92
C ASP A 202 -15.93 22.77 6.96
N MET A 203 -15.60 22.18 5.81
CA MET A 203 -15.02 20.83 5.75
C MET A 203 -13.61 20.80 6.32
N GLU A 204 -12.83 21.85 6.04
CA GLU A 204 -11.50 22.04 6.58
C GLU A 204 -11.50 22.13 8.11
N LYS A 205 -12.38 22.96 8.67
CA LYS A 205 -12.59 23.05 10.13
C LYS A 205 -13.01 21.71 10.73
N ALA A 206 -13.95 21.01 10.08
CA ALA A 206 -14.38 19.69 10.55
C ALA A 206 -13.21 18.68 10.58
N PHE A 207 -12.34 18.71 9.57
CA PHE A 207 -11.14 17.87 9.55
C PHE A 207 -10.15 18.24 10.65
N ILE A 208 -9.94 19.53 10.94
CA ILE A 208 -9.11 19.99 12.07
C ILE A 208 -9.65 19.49 13.41
N GLU A 209 -10.96 19.58 13.64
CA GLU A 209 -11.57 19.01 14.86
C GLU A 209 -11.33 17.49 14.93
N GLY A 210 -11.45 16.78 13.80
CA GLY A 210 -11.08 15.36 13.70
C GLY A 210 -9.62 15.10 14.09
N LEU A 211 -8.67 15.93 13.65
CA LEU A 211 -7.26 15.85 14.03
C LEU A 211 -7.08 16.06 15.54
N TYR A 212 -7.75 17.05 16.13
CA TYR A 212 -7.70 17.29 17.58
C TYR A 212 -8.27 16.12 18.39
N HIS A 213 -9.35 15.51 17.91
CA HIS A 213 -9.91 14.29 18.50
C HIS A 213 -8.96 13.09 18.39
N ALA A 214 -8.23 12.95 17.29
CA ALA A 214 -7.18 11.94 17.12
C ALA A 214 -5.94 12.17 18.00
N GLY A 215 -5.81 13.37 18.60
CA GLY A 215 -4.72 13.71 19.53
C GLY A 215 -3.64 14.62 18.94
N TYR A 216 -3.83 15.13 17.72
CA TYR A 216 -2.95 16.14 17.13
C TYR A 216 -3.07 17.47 17.88
N ARG A 217 -2.01 18.28 17.82
CA ARG A 217 -1.92 19.61 18.44
C ARG A 217 -1.46 20.64 17.41
N SER A 218 -1.50 21.91 17.77
CA SER A 218 -1.11 23.03 16.90
C SER A 218 0.32 22.94 16.35
N ASN A 219 1.23 22.24 17.04
CA ASN A 219 2.60 22.02 16.55
C ASN A 219 2.71 20.87 15.53
N ASP A 220 1.70 20.00 15.44
CA ASP A 220 1.65 18.88 14.51
C ASP A 220 0.95 19.26 13.18
N ILE A 221 0.36 20.47 13.09
CA ILE A 221 -0.44 20.93 11.95
C ILE A 221 -0.11 22.36 11.52
N ILE A 222 -0.21 22.66 10.23
CA ILE A 222 -0.16 24.03 9.70
C ILE A 222 -1.40 24.28 8.84
N VAL A 223 -2.06 25.40 9.05
CA VAL A 223 -3.26 25.79 8.30
C VAL A 223 -2.95 26.99 7.41
N ARG A 224 -3.24 26.88 6.11
CA ARG A 224 -3.06 27.94 5.11
C ARG A 224 -4.30 28.05 4.23
N GLY A 225 -5.21 28.95 4.60
CA GLY A 225 -6.48 29.10 3.90
C GLY A 225 -7.35 27.86 4.07
N ARG A 226 -7.58 27.10 2.99
CA ARG A 226 -8.32 25.81 3.00
C ARG A 226 -7.40 24.59 2.94
N THR A 227 -6.10 24.80 3.05
CA THR A 227 -5.11 23.73 3.01
C THR A 227 -4.61 23.45 4.41
N VAL A 228 -4.71 22.19 4.82
CA VAL A 228 -4.19 21.70 6.10
C VAL A 228 -2.99 20.82 5.81
N GLU A 229 -1.88 21.12 6.47
CA GLU A 229 -0.66 20.32 6.50
C GLU A 229 -0.59 19.57 7.83
N VAL A 230 -0.30 18.27 7.78
CA VAL A 230 -0.25 17.37 8.94
C VAL A 230 1.11 16.68 8.96
N PHE A 231 1.81 16.73 10.08
CA PHE A 231 3.11 16.10 10.29
C PHE A 231 2.97 14.76 11.01
N PHE A 232 2.82 13.69 10.25
CA PHE A 232 2.65 12.34 10.78
C PHE A 232 4.01 11.65 10.99
N THR A 233 4.57 11.83 12.19
CA THR A 233 5.82 11.15 12.62
C THR A 233 5.54 9.90 13.44
N ASN A 234 4.80 10.05 14.53
CA ASN A 234 4.37 8.95 15.40
C ASN A 234 2.84 8.90 15.44
N PRO A 235 2.24 7.71 15.51
CA PRO A 235 0.80 7.59 15.61
C PRO A 235 0.25 8.25 16.86
N LYS A 236 -0.81 9.03 16.70
CA LYS A 236 -1.58 9.59 17.81
C LYS A 236 -2.74 8.67 18.17
N THR A 237 -3.27 7.94 17.19
CA THR A 237 -4.28 6.89 17.39
C THR A 237 -3.66 5.53 17.71
N LYS A 238 -4.46 4.71 18.39
CA LYS A 238 -4.11 3.32 18.70
C LYS A 238 -3.90 2.51 17.41
N GLN A 239 -2.81 1.75 17.36
CA GLN A 239 -2.51 0.88 16.23
C GLN A 239 -3.34 -0.42 16.26
N PRO A 240 -3.54 -1.10 15.13
CA PRO A 240 -4.28 -2.37 15.10
C PRO A 240 -3.56 -3.48 15.89
N ASP A 241 -4.16 -3.93 16.99
CA ASP A 241 -3.55 -4.92 17.91
C ASP A 241 -3.83 -6.39 17.52
N ARG A 242 -4.21 -6.69 16.27
CA ARG A 242 -4.63 -8.06 15.89
C ARG A 242 -3.49 -9.08 15.90
N TYR A 243 -2.24 -8.62 15.84
CA TYR A 243 -1.04 -9.46 15.79
C TYR A 243 -0.11 -9.14 16.97
N SER A 244 0.51 -10.17 17.54
CA SER A 244 1.53 -9.97 18.57
C SER A 244 2.82 -9.35 18.02
N GLU A 245 3.56 -8.64 18.88
CA GLU A 245 4.85 -8.03 18.52
C GLU A 245 5.85 -9.02 17.91
N ILE A 246 5.87 -10.26 18.41
CA ILE A 246 6.74 -11.32 17.86
C ILE A 246 6.38 -11.59 16.39
N ASN A 247 5.08 -11.69 16.06
CA ASN A 247 4.63 -11.89 14.69
C ASN A 247 5.02 -10.70 13.80
N LEU A 248 4.85 -9.47 14.28
CA LEU A 248 5.23 -8.25 13.55
C LEU A 248 6.74 -8.17 13.31
N LEU A 249 7.57 -8.60 14.26
CA LEU A 249 9.02 -8.70 14.10
C LEU A 249 9.43 -9.76 13.08
N LEU A 250 8.76 -10.91 13.07
CA LEU A 250 9.00 -11.97 12.09
C LEU A 250 8.65 -11.50 10.66
N ILE A 251 7.51 -10.82 10.50
CA ILE A 251 7.11 -10.21 9.22
C ILE A 251 8.19 -9.22 8.76
N GLN A 252 8.67 -8.33 9.62
CA GLN A 252 9.71 -7.39 9.23
C GLN A 252 11.06 -8.02 8.90
N LYS A 253 11.45 -9.08 9.60
CA LYS A 253 12.65 -9.84 9.23
C LYS A 253 12.52 -10.45 7.83
N MET A 254 11.34 -10.91 7.46
CA MET A 254 11.05 -11.39 6.11
C MET A 254 11.04 -10.27 5.07
N ASN A 255 10.42 -9.13 5.37
CA ASN A 255 10.45 -7.97 4.49
C ASN A 255 11.89 -7.50 4.22
N ARG A 256 12.74 -7.45 5.24
CA ARG A 256 14.17 -7.16 5.09
C ARG A 256 14.85 -8.16 4.16
N LEU A 257 14.69 -9.46 4.44
CA LEU A 257 15.26 -10.52 3.61
C LEU A 257 14.84 -10.39 2.14
N TYR A 258 13.57 -10.07 1.88
CA TYR A 258 13.07 -9.91 0.52
C TYR A 258 13.60 -8.66 -0.17
N CYS A 259 13.76 -7.54 0.54
CA CYS A 259 14.42 -6.35 0.00
C CYS A 259 15.88 -6.63 -0.33
N ASP A 260 16.61 -7.29 0.57
CA ASP A 260 18.01 -7.66 0.37
C ASP A 260 18.17 -8.61 -0.82
N LEU A 261 17.29 -9.61 -0.94
CA LEU A 261 17.27 -10.55 -2.06
C LEU A 261 16.95 -9.86 -3.39
N PHE A 262 15.94 -8.97 -3.40
CA PHE A 262 15.59 -8.18 -4.57
C PHE A 262 16.79 -7.36 -5.05
N ASN A 263 17.43 -6.61 -4.15
CA ASN A 263 18.60 -5.80 -4.47
C ASN A 263 19.79 -6.63 -4.90
N PHE A 264 20.03 -7.80 -4.29
CA PHE A 264 21.12 -8.69 -4.66
C PHE A 264 20.94 -9.28 -6.06
N ILE A 265 19.74 -9.80 -6.37
CA ILE A 265 19.45 -10.42 -7.67
C ILE A 265 19.56 -9.38 -8.80
N THR A 266 19.08 -8.16 -8.53
CA THR A 266 18.95 -7.06 -9.51
C THR A 266 20.09 -6.04 -9.47
N ARG A 267 21.18 -6.33 -8.73
CA ARG A 267 22.33 -5.43 -8.50
C ARG A 267 23.01 -4.87 -9.75
N ASP A 268 22.77 -5.50 -10.90
CA ASP A 268 23.28 -5.07 -12.21
C ASP A 268 22.53 -3.82 -12.75
N PHE A 269 21.48 -3.37 -12.06
CA PHE A 269 20.66 -2.21 -12.41
C PHE A 269 20.49 -1.24 -11.25
N THR A 270 20.54 0.05 -11.54
CA THR A 270 20.29 1.11 -10.56
C THR A 270 18.80 1.43 -10.47
N ARG A 271 18.14 1.64 -11.61
CA ARG A 271 16.74 2.07 -11.70
C ARG A 271 15.78 0.92 -11.43
N THR A 272 14.74 1.18 -10.66
CA THR A 272 13.72 0.20 -10.29
C THR A 272 12.99 -0.34 -11.52
N ILE A 273 12.70 0.49 -12.54
CA ILE A 273 12.08 0.01 -13.77
C ILE A 273 12.90 -1.09 -14.46
N ASP A 274 14.22 -0.96 -14.47
CA ASP A 274 15.14 -1.94 -15.06
C ASP A 274 15.23 -3.21 -14.19
N LYS A 275 15.26 -3.04 -12.86
CA LYS A 275 15.22 -4.15 -11.90
C LYS A 275 13.95 -5.00 -12.08
N ILE A 276 12.79 -4.36 -12.22
CA ILE A 276 11.50 -5.03 -12.42
C ILE A 276 11.44 -5.72 -13.78
N ASP A 277 11.85 -5.05 -14.87
CA ASP A 277 11.86 -5.65 -16.21
C ASP A 277 12.83 -6.84 -16.27
N PHE A 278 13.99 -6.74 -15.62
CA PHE A 278 14.92 -7.86 -15.45
C PHE A 278 14.29 -9.03 -14.72
N LEU A 279 13.65 -8.82 -13.57
CA LEU A 279 13.02 -9.91 -12.81
C LEU A 279 11.91 -10.59 -13.59
N ARG A 280 11.10 -9.81 -14.32
CA ARG A 280 10.03 -10.32 -15.19
C ARG A 280 10.57 -11.29 -16.23
N MET A 281 11.71 -10.96 -16.83
CA MET A 281 12.34 -11.80 -17.86
C MET A 281 13.18 -12.95 -17.29
N TYR A 282 13.92 -12.70 -16.21
CA TYR A 282 14.87 -13.64 -15.65
C TYR A 282 14.20 -14.74 -14.84
N ILE A 283 13.16 -14.39 -14.07
CA ILE A 283 12.43 -15.35 -13.24
C ILE A 283 10.92 -15.06 -13.36
N PRO A 284 10.29 -15.39 -14.50
CA PRO A 284 8.89 -15.06 -14.77
C PRO A 284 7.93 -15.65 -13.71
N ILE A 285 8.28 -16.81 -13.14
CA ILE A 285 7.54 -17.45 -12.03
C ILE A 285 7.62 -16.60 -10.76
N LEU A 286 8.77 -15.98 -10.45
CA LEU A 286 8.91 -15.12 -9.27
C LEU A 286 8.24 -13.78 -9.43
N LEU A 287 8.13 -13.19 -10.63
CA LEU A 287 7.30 -11.99 -10.78
C LEU A 287 5.84 -12.33 -10.47
N GLY A 288 5.39 -13.48 -11.00
CA GLY A 288 4.13 -14.10 -10.63
C GLY A 288 3.97 -14.23 -9.11
N ILE A 289 5.00 -14.65 -8.36
CA ILE A 289 4.99 -14.80 -6.89
C ILE A 289 5.19 -13.47 -6.15
N ILE A 290 5.95 -12.49 -6.64
CA ILE A 290 6.10 -11.16 -6.02
C ILE A 290 4.74 -10.46 -6.04
N ILE A 291 3.99 -10.67 -7.11
CA ILE A 291 2.64 -10.16 -7.30
C ILE A 291 1.58 -11.08 -6.63
N ASN A 292 1.73 -12.41 -6.69
CA ASN A 292 0.83 -13.40 -6.06
C ASN A 292 1.16 -13.72 -4.60
N SER A 293 2.22 -13.17 -4.01
CA SER A 293 2.57 -13.46 -2.60
C SER A 293 1.57 -12.73 -1.72
N LYS A 294 0.42 -13.39 -1.59
CA LYS A 294 -0.74 -13.12 -0.74
C LYS A 294 -1.67 -11.98 -1.12
N ILE A 295 -1.48 -11.31 -2.27
CA ILE A 295 -2.48 -10.34 -2.74
C ILE A 295 -3.77 -11.04 -3.23
N ASN A 296 -3.69 -12.20 -3.89
CA ASN A 296 -4.87 -12.84 -4.49
C ASN A 296 -5.54 -13.94 -3.66
N TYR A 297 -4.79 -14.77 -2.94
CA TYR A 297 -5.40 -15.97 -2.36
C TYR A 297 -6.22 -15.68 -1.10
N ASN A 298 -5.91 -14.61 -0.35
CA ASN A 298 -6.64 -14.29 0.87
C ASN A 298 -7.61 -13.10 0.70
N ARG A 299 -7.36 -12.13 -0.21
CA ARG A 299 -8.25 -10.95 -0.33
C ARG A 299 -9.53 -11.21 -1.09
N ASN A 300 -9.53 -11.98 -2.19
CA ASN A 300 -10.77 -12.33 -2.87
C ASN A 300 -11.61 -13.28 -2.02
N GLU A 301 -11.01 -14.18 -1.25
CA GLU A 301 -11.74 -15.06 -0.33
C GLU A 301 -12.25 -14.29 0.89
N ILE A 302 -11.45 -13.41 1.51
CA ILE A 302 -11.91 -12.54 2.61
C ILE A 302 -12.97 -11.56 2.13
N TRP A 303 -12.81 -10.94 0.95
CA TRP A 303 -13.81 -10.05 0.37
C TRP A 303 -15.07 -10.78 -0.08
N THR A 304 -14.94 -11.96 -0.70
CA THR A 304 -16.09 -12.80 -1.07
C THR A 304 -16.79 -13.30 0.20
N ASN A 305 -16.06 -13.66 1.25
CA ASN A 305 -16.65 -14.07 2.53
C ASN A 305 -17.28 -12.89 3.28
N PHE A 306 -16.68 -11.70 3.22
CA PHE A 306 -17.26 -10.46 3.77
C PHE A 306 -18.51 -10.05 3.00
N MET A 307 -18.46 -10.01 1.67
CA MET A 307 -19.61 -9.71 0.80
C MET A 307 -20.70 -10.78 0.85
N ASN A 308 -20.33 -12.06 0.98
CA ASN A 308 -21.30 -13.14 1.22
C ASN A 308 -21.94 -12.98 2.59
N ALA A 309 -21.19 -12.63 3.63
CA ALA A 309 -21.75 -12.31 4.95
C ALA A 309 -22.69 -11.09 4.89
N CYS A 310 -22.36 -10.05 4.11
CA CYS A 310 -23.23 -8.90 3.87
C CYS A 310 -24.47 -9.23 3.02
N ARG A 311 -24.38 -10.18 2.07
CA ARG A 311 -25.53 -10.61 1.24
C ARG A 311 -26.47 -11.56 1.96
N VAL A 312 -25.97 -12.39 2.88
CA VAL A 312 -26.80 -13.30 3.68
C VAL A 312 -27.73 -12.50 4.60
N THR A 313 -27.36 -11.28 5.00
CA THR A 313 -28.20 -10.41 5.85
C THR A 313 -29.35 -9.71 5.11
N GLU A 314 -29.31 -9.58 3.77
CA GLU A 314 -30.45 -9.06 2.99
C GLU A 314 -31.56 -10.11 2.79
N GLN A 315 -31.26 -11.40 2.98
CA GLN A 315 -32.25 -12.49 2.86
C GLN A 315 -33.04 -12.80 4.16
N TYR A 316 -32.71 -12.12 5.27
CA TYR A 316 -33.42 -12.28 6.55
C TYR A 316 -34.15 -11.01 7.03
N GLN A 317 -34.31 -10.01 6.16
CA GLN A 317 -35.27 -8.93 6.36
C GLN A 317 -36.49 -9.15 5.46
N CYS A 318 -37.35 -10.09 5.88
CA CYS A 318 -38.75 -10.18 5.49
C CYS A 318 -39.57 -10.54 6.73
#